data_AF-A0A1Z8KQA4-F1
#
_entry.id   AF-A0A1Z8KQA4-F1
#
_cell.length_a   1.000
_cell.length_b   1.000
_cell.length_c   1.000
_cell.angle_alpha   90.00
_cell.angle_beta   90.00
_cell.angle_gamma   90.00
#
_symmetry.space_group_name_H-M   'P 1'
#
loop_
_entity.id
_entity.type
_entity.pdbx_description
1 polymer ?
#
loop_
_entity_poly.entity_id
_entity_poly.type
_entity_poly.pdbx_seq_one_letter_code
_entity_poly.pdbx_strand_id
1 'polypeptide(L)'
;MKNFCIVKTNVANLYKKPSFTSELVTQAILKEKLIILEKSGNWYKIEQWDKYQSWVHEFYIDSLDSKSNISWTELPIRKKTVDDLITFAKSFIGIPYLWGGKSSYGFDCSGFVQTVFKMCGINMPRDASEQILRKNLFEIDFKNINIGDLLFFKEQKNINHVAIYIGNNQIIHSSGSVKIEKLDVNKQLYEKLFKTMSIESLFNE
;
A
#
# COMPACT_ATOMS: atom_id res chain seq x y z
N MET A 1 -9.00 24.76 11.87
CA MET A 1 -7.82 24.14 11.23
C MET A 1 -7.82 22.66 11.61
N LYS A 2 -7.57 21.73 10.68
CA LYS A 2 -7.43 20.31 11.06
C LYS A 2 -6.18 20.17 11.92
N ASN A 3 -6.31 19.62 13.12
CA ASN A 3 -5.16 19.26 13.93
C ASN A 3 -4.39 18.15 13.20
N PHE A 4 -3.08 18.28 13.07
CA PHE A 4 -2.23 17.28 12.44
C PHE A 4 -1.00 17.02 13.30
N CYS A 5 -0.43 15.84 13.13
CA CYS A 5 0.88 15.51 13.67
C CYS A 5 1.80 15.02 12.54
N ILE A 6 3.09 14.98 12.83
CA ILE A 6 4.10 14.45 11.92
C ILE A 6 4.75 13.24 12.58
N VAL A 7 5.00 12.20 11.80
CA VAL A 7 5.80 11.06 12.25
C VAL A 7 7.25 11.49 12.46
N LYS A 8 7.80 11.24 13.66
CA LYS A 8 9.19 11.60 14.02
C LYS A 8 10.15 10.41 14.05
N THR A 9 9.65 9.18 13.96
CA THR A 9 10.44 7.95 13.86
C THR A 9 10.60 7.51 12.40
N ASN A 10 11.54 6.61 12.11
CA ASN A 10 11.72 6.05 10.76
C ASN A 10 10.43 5.41 10.21
N VAL A 11 9.77 4.62 11.06
CA VAL A 11 8.48 4.00 10.82
C VAL A 11 7.65 4.09 12.10
N ALA A 12 6.36 4.37 11.94
CA ALA A 12 5.35 4.29 12.99
C ALA A 12 4.39 3.16 12.65
N ASN A 13 4.28 2.18 13.55
CA ASN A 13 3.26 1.13 13.45
C ASN A 13 1.90 1.71 13.83
N LEU A 14 0.87 1.43 13.02
CA LEU A 14 -0.47 1.95 13.17
C LEU A 14 -1.48 0.83 13.44
N TYR A 15 -2.29 1.00 14.46
CA TYR A 15 -3.04 -0.07 15.09
C TYR A 15 -4.55 0.10 14.91
N LYS A 16 -5.28 -1.01 14.92
CA LYS A 16 -6.75 -0.99 14.78
C LYS A 16 -7.46 -0.36 15.97
N LYS A 17 -6.89 -0.53 17.17
CA LYS A 17 -7.40 0.01 18.44
C LYS A 17 -6.26 0.73 19.17
N PRO A 18 -6.54 1.57 20.18
CA PRO A 18 -5.50 2.25 20.98
C PRO A 18 -4.81 1.26 21.95
N SER A 19 -4.15 0.23 21.41
CA SER A 19 -3.41 -0.78 22.17
C SER A 19 -2.36 -1.45 21.28
N PHE A 20 -1.16 -1.70 21.84
CA PHE A 20 -0.10 -2.47 21.18
C PHE A 20 -0.43 -3.95 21.00
N THR A 21 -1.42 -4.48 21.74
CA THR A 21 -1.91 -5.85 21.55
C THR A 21 -2.97 -5.95 20.46
N SER A 22 -3.41 -4.83 19.89
CA SER A 22 -4.35 -4.84 18.78
C SER A 22 -3.63 -5.07 17.45
N GLU A 23 -4.41 -5.43 16.43
CA GLU A 23 -3.90 -5.68 15.08
C GLU A 23 -3.13 -4.48 14.53
N LEU A 24 -1.91 -4.74 14.02
CA LEU A 24 -1.17 -3.82 13.17
C LEU A 24 -1.86 -3.78 11.80
N VAL A 25 -2.40 -2.63 11.41
CA VAL A 25 -3.20 -2.49 10.20
C VAL A 25 -2.44 -1.77 9.08
N THR A 26 -1.53 -0.88 9.44
CA THR A 26 -0.67 -0.18 8.46
C THR A 26 0.54 0.44 9.16
N GLN A 27 1.36 1.19 8.42
CA GLN A 27 2.45 1.98 8.96
C GLN A 27 2.37 3.43 8.47
N ALA A 28 3.13 4.33 9.07
CA ALA A 28 3.45 5.64 8.53
C ALA A 28 4.97 5.83 8.55
N ILE A 29 5.51 6.55 7.56
CA ILE A 29 6.96 6.75 7.44
C ILE A 29 7.40 8.09 8.02
N LEU A 30 8.69 8.22 8.32
CA LEU A 30 9.29 9.46 8.80
C LEU A 30 8.80 10.67 8.01
N LYS A 31 8.41 11.72 8.74
CA LYS A 31 7.89 12.98 8.20
C LYS A 31 6.52 12.89 7.49
N GLU A 32 5.86 11.74 7.49
CA GLU A 32 4.48 11.63 7.02
C GLU A 32 3.55 12.48 7.88
N LYS A 33 2.69 13.27 7.23
CA LYS A 33 1.67 14.10 7.88
C LYS A 33 0.40 13.29 8.09
N LEU A 34 -0.09 13.30 9.32
CA LEU A 34 -1.28 12.57 9.75
C LEU A 34 -2.34 13.56 10.26
N ILE A 35 -3.57 13.43 9.80
CA ILE A 35 -4.69 14.22 10.32
C ILE A 35 -5.14 13.59 11.63
N ILE A 36 -5.21 14.35 12.71
CA ILE A 36 -5.74 13.86 14.00
C ILE A 36 -7.26 13.97 13.98
N LEU A 37 -7.92 12.85 14.30
CA LEU A 37 -9.38 12.75 14.41
C LEU A 37 -9.84 12.75 15.86
N GLU A 38 -9.18 11.97 16.72
CA GLU A 38 -9.54 11.87 18.15
C GLU A 38 -8.32 11.49 19.00
N LYS A 39 -8.43 11.68 20.32
CA LYS A 39 -7.40 11.30 21.30
C LYS A 39 -8.01 10.43 22.40
N SER A 40 -7.29 9.39 22.82
CA SER A 40 -7.63 8.53 23.96
C SER A 40 -6.37 8.16 24.74
N GLY A 41 -6.19 8.77 25.92
CA GLY A 41 -4.94 8.66 26.67
C GLY A 41 -3.73 9.11 25.83
N ASN A 42 -2.75 8.23 25.67
CA ASN A 42 -1.53 8.46 24.88
C ASN A 42 -1.67 8.03 23.41
N TRP A 43 -2.89 7.75 22.97
CA TRP A 43 -3.20 7.31 21.61
C TRP A 43 -3.98 8.36 20.85
N TYR A 44 -3.73 8.42 19.55
CA TYR A 44 -4.37 9.34 18.63
C TYR A 44 -4.96 8.53 17.48
N LYS A 45 -6.26 8.69 17.22
CA LYS A 45 -6.86 8.22 15.98
C LYS A 45 -6.50 9.21 14.89
N ILE A 46 -5.97 8.68 13.80
CA ILE A 46 -5.45 9.48 12.69
C ILE A 46 -6.07 9.05 11.36
N GLU A 47 -5.97 9.92 10.36
CA GLU A 47 -6.28 9.65 8.96
C GLU A 47 -5.03 9.94 8.10
N GLN A 48 -4.68 8.99 7.24
CA GLN A 48 -3.59 9.09 6.25
C GLN A 48 -4.06 9.71 4.93
N TRP A 49 -3.11 9.97 4.02
CA TRP A 49 -3.37 10.57 2.71
C TRP A 49 -4.33 9.76 1.83
N ASP A 50 -4.39 8.45 2.05
CA ASP A 50 -5.27 7.48 1.38
C ASP A 50 -6.63 7.31 2.08
N LYS A 51 -6.94 8.16 3.08
CA LYS A 51 -8.14 8.11 3.94
C LYS A 51 -8.16 6.95 4.93
N TYR A 52 -7.09 6.18 5.03
CA TYR A 52 -7.03 5.08 5.98
C TYR A 52 -6.98 5.60 7.42
N GLN A 53 -7.86 5.06 8.27
CA GLN A 53 -7.96 5.45 9.67
C GLN A 53 -7.41 4.39 10.59
N SER A 54 -6.60 4.80 11.55
CA SER A 54 -5.94 3.90 12.50
C SER A 54 -5.47 4.66 13.75
N TRP A 55 -4.87 3.97 14.70
CA TRP A 55 -4.37 4.53 15.95
C TRP A 55 -2.85 4.54 15.99
N VAL A 56 -2.30 5.67 16.43
CA VAL A 56 -0.86 5.86 16.66
C VAL A 56 -0.61 6.26 18.11
N HIS A 57 0.46 5.73 18.70
CA HIS A 57 0.90 6.13 20.04
C HIS A 57 1.74 7.43 19.98
N GLU A 58 1.63 8.29 20.99
CA GLU A 58 2.23 9.63 21.01
C GLU A 58 3.76 9.66 20.79
N PHE A 59 4.50 8.62 21.22
CA PHE A 59 5.95 8.59 21.05
C PHE A 59 6.39 8.49 19.58
N TYR A 60 5.51 8.07 18.65
CA TYR A 60 5.81 8.02 17.23
C TYR A 60 5.69 9.37 16.55
N ILE A 61 4.98 10.31 17.18
CA ILE A 61 4.53 11.54 16.55
C ILE A 61 5.04 12.76 17.29
N ASP A 62 5.13 13.85 16.55
CA ASP A 62 5.29 15.18 17.10
C ASP A 62 4.00 15.95 16.86
N SER A 63 3.40 16.46 17.94
CA SER A 63 2.26 17.37 17.81
C SER A 63 2.80 18.72 17.41
N LEU A 64 2.70 19.03 16.13
CA LEU A 64 3.07 20.36 15.67
C LEU A 64 2.10 21.37 16.25
N ASP A 65 2.66 22.33 16.98
CA ASP A 65 1.94 23.54 17.36
C ASP A 65 1.43 24.20 16.07
N SER A 66 0.18 24.67 16.08
CA SER A 66 -0.52 25.28 14.93
C SER A 66 0.20 26.49 14.31
N LYS A 67 1.31 26.92 14.92
CA LYS A 67 2.19 28.02 14.53
C LYS A 67 3.44 27.58 13.74
N SER A 68 3.69 26.29 13.60
CA SER A 68 4.82 25.78 12.81
C SER A 68 4.50 25.87 11.31
N ASN A 69 5.06 26.89 10.65
CA ASN A 69 5.00 27.06 9.20
C ASN A 69 5.97 26.09 8.51
N ILE A 70 5.70 24.77 8.59
CA ILE A 70 6.35 23.83 7.69
C ILE A 70 5.68 23.96 6.33
N SER A 71 6.32 24.76 5.47
CA SER A 71 5.99 24.81 4.04
C SER A 71 6.42 23.50 3.40
N TRP A 72 5.45 22.59 3.22
CA TRP A 72 5.61 21.45 2.34
C TRP A 72 5.46 21.96 0.92
N THR A 73 6.56 22.32 0.28
CA THR A 73 6.55 22.42 -1.18
C THR A 73 6.33 21.00 -1.70
N GLU A 74 5.12 20.70 -2.17
CA GLU A 74 4.87 19.46 -2.91
C GLU A 74 5.82 19.46 -4.10
N LEU A 75 6.79 18.55 -4.09
CA LEU A 75 7.56 18.29 -5.29
C LEU A 75 6.57 17.82 -6.36
N PRO A 76 6.63 18.33 -7.59
CA PRO A 76 5.77 17.84 -8.65
C PRO A 76 6.06 16.35 -8.83
N ILE A 77 5.12 15.50 -8.40
CA ILE A 77 5.25 14.06 -8.59
C ILE A 77 4.98 13.81 -10.06
N ARG A 78 6.04 13.83 -10.87
CA ARG A 78 5.94 13.45 -12.27
C ARG A 78 5.54 11.98 -12.31
N LYS A 79 4.37 11.73 -12.88
CA LYS A 79 3.89 10.38 -13.13
C LYS A 79 4.93 9.60 -13.93
N LYS A 80 5.21 8.40 -13.45
CA LYS A 80 6.24 7.52 -14.00
C LYS A 80 5.65 6.59 -15.05
N THR A 81 6.48 5.83 -15.76
CA THR A 81 6.01 4.85 -16.74
C THR A 81 5.69 3.50 -16.08
N VAL A 82 5.11 2.58 -16.85
CA VAL A 82 4.97 1.17 -16.42
C VAL A 82 6.35 0.52 -16.21
N ASP A 83 7.36 0.86 -17.02
CA ASP A 83 8.72 0.33 -16.84
C ASP A 83 9.35 0.80 -15.51
N ASP A 84 9.11 2.05 -15.13
CA ASP A 84 9.52 2.56 -13.82
C ASP A 84 8.81 1.79 -12.69
N LEU A 85 7.51 1.51 -12.84
CA LEU A 85 6.73 0.71 -11.88
C LEU A 85 7.35 -0.68 -11.67
N ILE A 86 7.72 -1.36 -12.76
CA ILE A 86 8.37 -2.67 -12.67
C ILE A 86 9.76 -2.57 -12.05
N THR A 87 10.51 -1.52 -12.37
CA THR A 87 11.84 -1.25 -11.79
C THR A 87 11.74 -1.04 -10.27
N PHE A 88 10.78 -0.24 -9.81
CA PHE A 88 10.53 -0.04 -8.39
C PHE A 88 10.03 -1.30 -7.70
N ALA A 89 9.14 -2.07 -8.33
CA ALA A 89 8.69 -3.34 -7.77
C ALA A 89 9.88 -4.29 -7.53
N LYS A 90 10.80 -4.39 -8.50
CA LYS A 90 11.99 -5.25 -8.42
C LYS A 90 13.01 -4.79 -7.38
N SER A 91 13.11 -3.49 -7.08
CA SER A 91 14.08 -3.00 -6.08
C SER A 91 13.79 -3.47 -4.65
N PHE A 92 12.58 -3.98 -4.41
CA PHE A 92 12.15 -4.50 -3.10
C PHE A 92 12.30 -6.02 -2.96
N ILE A 93 12.78 -6.75 -3.98
CA ILE A 93 12.95 -8.21 -3.92
C ILE A 93 13.79 -8.59 -2.69
N GLY A 94 13.30 -9.57 -1.93
CA GLY A 94 13.94 -10.09 -0.72
C GLY A 94 13.44 -9.46 0.59
N ILE A 95 12.71 -8.33 0.54
CA ILE A 95 12.14 -7.73 1.76
C ILE A 95 11.09 -8.67 2.36
N PRO A 96 11.14 -8.95 3.68
CA PRO A 96 10.25 -9.92 4.30
C PRO A 96 8.78 -9.47 4.30
N TYR A 97 7.89 -10.46 4.38
CA TYR A 97 6.48 -10.19 4.58
C TYR A 97 6.23 -9.70 6.01
N LEU A 98 5.43 -8.63 6.15
CA LEU A 98 4.96 -8.12 7.42
C LEU A 98 3.49 -7.72 7.29
N TRP A 99 2.60 -8.34 8.07
CA TRP A 99 1.19 -7.94 8.12
C TRP A 99 1.06 -6.47 8.54
N GLY A 100 0.32 -5.67 7.77
CA GLY A 100 0.25 -4.22 7.98
C GLY A 100 1.48 -3.45 7.46
N GLY A 101 2.49 -4.12 6.91
CA GLY A 101 3.74 -3.50 6.45
C GLY A 101 3.59 -2.68 5.16
N LYS A 102 4.17 -1.47 5.15
CA LYS A 102 4.29 -0.60 3.95
C LYS A 102 5.64 0.10 3.86
N SER A 103 6.70 -0.53 4.36
CA SER A 103 8.05 0.07 4.42
C SER A 103 9.14 -0.95 4.09
N SER A 104 10.37 -0.47 3.93
CA SER A 104 11.52 -1.34 3.66
C SER A 104 11.85 -2.34 4.79
N TYR A 105 11.23 -2.20 5.97
CA TYR A 105 11.32 -3.18 7.06
C TYR A 105 10.41 -4.40 6.84
N GLY A 106 9.43 -4.29 5.93
CA GLY A 106 8.52 -5.37 5.59
C GLY A 106 7.26 -4.87 4.90
N PHE A 107 6.75 -5.68 3.97
CA PHE A 107 5.52 -5.39 3.23
C PHE A 107 4.51 -6.51 3.38
N ASP A 108 3.22 -6.18 3.52
CA ASP A 108 2.18 -7.11 3.11
C ASP A 108 1.89 -6.95 1.61
N CYS A 109 0.96 -7.75 1.08
CA CYS A 109 0.67 -7.78 -0.35
C CYS A 109 0.16 -6.43 -0.88
N SER A 110 -0.83 -5.82 -0.21
CA SER A 110 -1.44 -4.58 -0.65
C SER A 110 -0.61 -3.35 -0.28
N GLY A 111 0.15 -3.37 0.81
CA GLY A 111 1.13 -2.35 1.20
C GLY A 111 2.33 -2.29 0.24
N PHE A 112 2.76 -3.44 -0.29
CA PHE A 112 3.73 -3.50 -1.39
C PHE A 112 3.20 -2.78 -2.64
N VAL A 113 2.00 -3.16 -3.11
CA VAL A 113 1.36 -2.52 -4.28
C VAL A 113 1.17 -1.02 -4.04
N GLN A 114 0.64 -0.64 -2.88
CA GLN A 114 0.43 0.77 -2.54
C GLN A 114 1.73 1.58 -2.61
N THR A 115 2.83 1.03 -2.08
CA THR A 115 4.13 1.70 -2.06
C THR A 115 4.70 1.87 -3.47
N VAL A 116 4.70 0.80 -4.27
CA VAL A 116 5.21 0.83 -5.66
C VAL A 116 4.42 1.84 -6.50
N PHE A 117 3.09 1.81 -6.45
CA PHE A 117 2.25 2.75 -7.21
C PHE A 117 2.43 4.19 -6.72
N LYS A 118 2.62 4.40 -5.42
CA LYS A 118 2.89 5.73 -4.85
C LYS A 118 4.19 6.32 -5.39
N MET A 119 5.22 5.51 -5.58
CA MET A 119 6.49 5.93 -6.22
C MET A 119 6.30 6.34 -7.69
N CYS A 120 5.27 5.81 -8.35
CA CYS A 120 4.86 6.23 -9.69
C CYS A 120 3.90 7.44 -9.70
N GLY A 121 3.57 7.98 -8.52
CA GLY A 121 2.61 9.08 -8.37
C GLY A 121 1.14 8.67 -8.40
N ILE A 122 0.86 7.36 -8.30
CA ILE A 122 -0.51 6.83 -8.34
C ILE A 122 -0.94 6.45 -6.91
N ASN A 123 -2.05 7.03 -6.47
CA ASN A 123 -2.61 6.76 -5.15
C ASN A 123 -3.49 5.50 -5.19
N MET A 124 -3.11 4.49 -4.40
CA MET A 124 -3.86 3.25 -4.21
C MET A 124 -4.43 3.15 -2.78
N PRO A 125 -5.64 2.60 -2.59
CA PRO A 125 -6.15 2.23 -1.27
C PRO A 125 -5.21 1.25 -0.54
N ARG A 126 -5.34 1.17 0.79
CA ARG A 126 -4.45 0.37 1.63
C ARG A 126 -4.70 -1.14 1.52
N ASP A 127 -5.96 -1.53 1.47
CA ASP A 127 -6.36 -2.94 1.55
C ASP A 127 -6.69 -3.50 0.16
N ALA A 128 -6.31 -4.75 -0.11
CA ALA A 128 -6.56 -5.40 -1.42
C ALA A 128 -8.05 -5.39 -1.80
N SER A 129 -8.94 -5.54 -0.81
CA SER A 129 -10.39 -5.48 -0.99
C SER A 129 -10.90 -4.11 -1.46
N GLU A 130 -10.17 -3.04 -1.18
CA GLU A 130 -10.48 -1.69 -1.65
C GLU A 130 -9.73 -1.35 -2.93
N GLN A 131 -8.50 -1.85 -3.09
CA GLN A 131 -7.68 -1.66 -4.29
C GLN A 131 -8.38 -2.17 -5.55
N ILE A 132 -9.08 -3.31 -5.48
CA ILE A 132 -9.85 -3.85 -6.61
C ILE A 132 -11.00 -2.92 -7.05
N LEU A 133 -11.47 -2.04 -6.16
CA LEU A 133 -12.55 -1.08 -6.40
C LEU A 133 -12.02 0.31 -6.76
N ARG A 134 -10.71 0.49 -6.85
CA ARG A 134 -10.09 1.77 -7.19
C ARG A 134 -10.61 2.23 -8.54
N LYS A 135 -11.11 3.48 -8.59
CA LYS A 135 -11.54 4.14 -9.83
C LYS A 135 -10.49 3.98 -10.93
N ASN A 136 -10.90 3.89 -12.19
CA ASN A 136 -10.01 3.75 -13.35
C ASN A 136 -9.14 2.47 -13.37
N LEU A 137 -9.37 1.51 -12.48
CA LEU A 137 -9.07 0.10 -12.76
C LEU A 137 -10.32 -0.52 -13.39
N PHE A 138 -10.10 -1.38 -14.38
CA PHE A 138 -11.19 -2.11 -15.02
C PHE A 138 -10.83 -3.57 -15.18
N GLU A 139 -11.83 -4.42 -15.04
CA GLU A 139 -11.66 -5.87 -15.15
C GLU A 139 -11.38 -6.26 -16.61
N ILE A 140 -10.41 -7.14 -16.79
CA ILE A 140 -10.04 -7.71 -18.08
C ILE A 140 -9.97 -9.22 -17.99
N ASP A 141 -10.14 -9.89 -19.13
CA ASP A 141 -9.82 -11.31 -19.26
C ASP A 141 -8.30 -11.50 -19.08
N PHE A 142 -7.90 -12.53 -18.33
CA PHE A 142 -6.49 -12.86 -18.09
C PHE A 142 -5.70 -13.04 -19.40
N LYS A 143 -6.34 -13.47 -20.50
CA LYS A 143 -5.69 -13.58 -21.81
C LYS A 143 -5.22 -12.24 -22.40
N ASN A 144 -5.79 -11.13 -21.92
CA ASN A 144 -5.49 -9.76 -22.36
C ASN A 144 -4.57 -9.03 -21.37
N ILE A 145 -3.99 -9.74 -20.38
CA ILE A 145 -3.18 -9.15 -19.32
C ILE A 145 -1.89 -8.50 -19.87
N ASN A 146 -1.59 -7.30 -19.40
CA ASN A 146 -0.39 -6.55 -19.74
C ASN A 146 0.53 -6.40 -18.53
N ILE A 147 1.81 -6.16 -18.81
CA ILE A 147 2.81 -5.87 -17.77
C ILE A 147 2.32 -4.69 -16.91
N GLY A 148 2.37 -4.85 -15.59
CA GLY A 148 1.92 -3.88 -14.61
C GLY A 148 0.48 -4.07 -14.13
N ASP A 149 -0.35 -4.84 -14.85
CA ASP A 149 -1.72 -5.14 -14.42
C ASP A 149 -1.76 -5.89 -13.09
N LEU A 150 -2.85 -5.71 -12.35
CA LEU A 150 -3.01 -6.29 -11.02
C LEU A 150 -3.81 -7.57 -11.07
N LEU A 151 -3.31 -8.61 -10.40
CA LEU A 151 -4.06 -9.84 -10.15
C LEU A 151 -4.52 -9.87 -8.70
N PHE A 152 -5.81 -10.05 -8.50
CA PHE A 152 -6.42 -10.21 -7.19
C PHE A 152 -6.79 -11.67 -6.98
N PHE A 153 -6.47 -12.18 -5.79
CA PHE A 153 -6.73 -13.56 -5.40
C PHE A 153 -7.70 -13.59 -4.23
N LYS A 154 -8.48 -14.66 -4.18
CA LYS A 154 -9.54 -14.84 -3.21
C LYS A 154 -9.42 -16.19 -2.54
N GLU A 155 -9.65 -16.20 -1.23
CA GLU A 155 -9.84 -17.42 -0.47
C GLU A 155 -11.21 -17.37 0.20
N GLN A 156 -12.01 -18.42 -0.04
CA GLN A 156 -13.42 -18.46 0.34
C GLN A 156 -14.19 -17.24 -0.20
N LYS A 157 -14.57 -16.31 0.68
CA LYS A 157 -15.33 -15.10 0.34
C LYS A 157 -14.49 -13.82 0.34
N ASN A 158 -13.22 -13.87 0.75
CA ASN A 158 -12.40 -12.69 1.00
C ASN A 158 -11.27 -12.58 -0.02
N ILE A 159 -11.10 -11.38 -0.59
CA ILE A 159 -9.89 -11.04 -1.33
C ILE A 159 -8.76 -10.95 -0.30
N ASN A 160 -7.77 -11.82 -0.43
CA ASN A 160 -6.72 -11.98 0.58
C ASN A 160 -5.32 -11.67 0.04
N HIS A 161 -5.17 -11.52 -1.28
CA HIS A 161 -3.87 -11.30 -1.90
C HIS A 161 -3.98 -10.49 -3.19
N VAL A 162 -2.93 -9.73 -3.49
CA VAL A 162 -2.76 -8.95 -4.72
C VAL A 162 -1.32 -9.09 -5.23
N ALA A 163 -1.16 -9.10 -6.55
CA ALA A 163 0.14 -9.18 -7.21
C ALA A 163 0.19 -8.30 -8.46
N ILE A 164 1.40 -7.94 -8.89
CA ILE A 164 1.64 -7.19 -10.13
C ILE A 164 2.12 -8.18 -11.21
N TYR A 165 1.50 -8.18 -12.38
CA TYR A 165 1.96 -8.98 -13.51
C TYR A 165 3.24 -8.38 -14.12
N ILE A 166 4.23 -9.22 -14.43
CA ILE A 166 5.52 -8.76 -14.98
C ILE A 166 5.88 -9.42 -16.31
N GLY A 167 4.91 -10.05 -16.98
CA GLY A 167 5.11 -10.75 -18.24
C GLY A 167 5.49 -12.22 -18.07
N ASN A 168 5.50 -12.99 -19.16
CA ASN A 168 5.95 -14.38 -19.20
C ASN A 168 5.28 -15.32 -18.17
N ASN A 169 4.00 -15.11 -17.86
CA ASN A 169 3.27 -15.80 -16.79
C ASN A 169 3.96 -15.65 -15.42
N GLN A 170 4.58 -14.50 -15.15
CA GLN A 170 5.21 -14.19 -13.88
C GLN A 170 4.53 -13.01 -13.20
N ILE A 171 4.54 -13.06 -11.87
CA ILE A 171 4.08 -11.98 -11.00
C ILE A 171 5.19 -11.58 -10.04
N ILE A 172 5.12 -10.34 -9.56
CA ILE A 172 5.84 -9.89 -8.38
C ILE A 172 4.84 -9.54 -7.28
N HIS A 173 5.09 -10.05 -6.07
CA HIS A 173 4.21 -9.88 -4.92
C HIS A 173 4.98 -10.01 -3.60
N SER A 174 4.39 -9.59 -2.49
CA SER A 174 4.89 -9.92 -1.15
C SER A 174 4.15 -11.14 -0.60
N SER A 175 4.83 -12.30 -0.53
CA SER A 175 4.31 -13.55 0.04
C SER A 175 5.44 -14.35 0.68
N GLY A 176 5.55 -14.26 2.01
CA GLY A 176 6.73 -14.64 2.79
C GLY A 176 7.88 -13.62 2.65
N SER A 177 8.17 -13.21 1.43
CA SER A 177 8.97 -12.04 1.07
C SER A 177 8.51 -11.47 -0.28
N VAL A 178 8.99 -10.29 -0.65
CA VAL A 178 8.86 -9.78 -2.01
C VAL A 178 9.65 -10.66 -2.95
N LYS A 179 8.97 -11.30 -3.89
CA LYS A 179 9.58 -12.26 -4.82
C LYS A 179 8.87 -12.27 -6.17
N ILE A 180 9.56 -12.82 -7.16
CA ILE A 180 8.98 -13.16 -8.46
C ILE A 180 8.53 -14.62 -8.39
N GLU A 181 7.29 -14.88 -8.77
CA GLU A 181 6.73 -16.22 -8.83
C GLU A 181 6.05 -16.46 -10.18
N LYS A 182 6.16 -17.69 -10.70
CA LYS A 182 5.47 -18.11 -11.92
C LYS A 182 4.03 -18.47 -11.61
N LEU A 183 3.09 -17.90 -12.35
CA LEU A 183 1.70 -18.34 -12.43
C LEU A 183 1.67 -19.64 -13.24
N ASP A 184 1.67 -20.76 -12.52
CA ASP A 184 1.50 -22.09 -13.08
C ASP A 184 0.04 -22.52 -12.87
N VAL A 185 -0.64 -22.89 -13.96
CA VAL A 185 -2.04 -23.32 -13.94
C VAL A 185 -2.29 -24.53 -13.05
N ASN A 186 -1.25 -25.31 -12.76
CA ASN A 186 -1.33 -26.49 -11.89
C ASN A 186 -1.02 -26.17 -10.42
N LYS A 187 -0.73 -24.91 -10.08
CA LYS A 187 -0.44 -24.50 -8.70
C LYS A 187 -1.67 -23.89 -8.04
N GLN A 188 -1.81 -24.16 -6.75
CA GLN A 188 -2.86 -23.65 -5.88
C GLN A 188 -3.02 -22.11 -5.94
N LEU A 189 -1.94 -21.37 -6.19
CA LEU A 189 -2.01 -19.91 -6.33
C LEU A 189 -2.87 -19.49 -7.53
N TYR A 190 -2.76 -20.18 -8.67
CA TYR A 190 -3.55 -19.88 -9.86
C TYR A 190 -5.03 -20.20 -9.65
N GLU A 191 -5.34 -21.29 -8.95
CA GLU A 191 -6.73 -21.66 -8.61
C GLU A 191 -7.45 -20.59 -7.77
N LYS A 192 -6.69 -19.81 -6.99
CA LYS A 192 -7.21 -18.71 -6.18
C LYS A 192 -7.35 -17.40 -6.96
N LEU A 193 -6.92 -17.34 -8.23
CA LEU A 193 -7.05 -16.14 -9.04
C LEU A 193 -8.54 -15.77 -9.18
N PHE A 194 -8.88 -14.55 -8.77
CA PHE A 194 -10.26 -14.08 -8.76
C PHE A 194 -10.52 -13.10 -9.89
N LYS A 195 -9.69 -12.06 -10.01
CA LYS A 195 -9.83 -11.03 -11.05
C LYS A 195 -8.49 -10.53 -11.54
N THR A 196 -8.48 -10.14 -12.80
CA THR A 196 -7.39 -9.39 -13.44
C THR A 196 -7.89 -7.98 -13.72
N MET A 197 -7.16 -6.98 -13.24
CA MET A 197 -7.54 -5.58 -13.34
C MET A 197 -6.46 -4.81 -14.11
N SER A 198 -6.87 -4.17 -15.20
CA SER A 198 -6.00 -3.32 -16.01
C SER A 198 -5.68 -2.02 -15.30
N ILE A 199 -4.41 -1.60 -15.37
CA ILE A 199 -3.92 -0.33 -14.83
C ILE A 199 -3.76 0.75 -15.91
N GLU A 200 -4.06 0.45 -17.17
CA GLU A 200 -3.80 1.33 -18.31
C GLU A 200 -4.33 2.76 -18.09
N SER A 201 -5.57 2.89 -17.64
CA SER A 201 -6.21 4.18 -17.39
C SER A 201 -5.61 4.93 -16.20
N LEU A 202 -4.96 4.24 -15.25
CA LEU A 202 -4.31 4.89 -14.12
C LEU A 202 -3.14 5.74 -14.56
N PHE A 203 -2.43 5.36 -15.62
CA PHE A 203 -1.27 6.12 -16.14
C PHE A 203 -1.68 7.33 -17.00
N ASN A 204 -2.97 7.47 -17.30
CA ASN A 204 -3.51 8.60 -18.07
C ASN A 204 -4.31 9.63 -17.23
N GLU A 205 -4.53 9.37 -15.93
CA GLU A 205 -5.07 10.35 -14.95
C GLU A 205 -4.27 11.65 -14.80
#